data_AF-A0A9X4BIM9-F1
#
_entry.id   AF-A0A9X4BIM9-F1
#
_cell.length_a   1.000
_cell.length_b   1.000
_cell.length_c   1.000
_cell.angle_alpha   90.00
_cell.angle_beta   90.00
_cell.angle_gamma   90.00
#
_symmetry.space_group_name_H-M   'P 1'
#
loop_
_entity.id
_entity.type
_entity.pdbx_description
1 polymer ?
#
loop_
_entity_poly.entity_id
_entity_poly.type
_entity_poly.pdbx_seq_one_letter_code
_entity_poly.pdbx_strand_id
1 'polypeptide(L)'
;MKLSFVAAGGAGRRLSPLAGALAITLWSGLAASSSVSSSLVAQALRDASAAAAAQNGIGVGDEPTPPKHERADTGGGAKPKLLAAPSSLERARHTVVLRDAPLASYDGSLNGYPTLPRNESGANQGRVDVNSSAARAYLNLLEQKQNAFLAAAGTQVGRALTADVTLRHAVNAVILDLSDAEAQALRERG
;
A
#
# COMPACT_ATOMS: atom_id res chain seq x y z
N MET A 1 -5.98 14.68 24.63
CA MET A 1 -6.02 13.93 23.37
C MET A 1 -6.16 15.00 22.26
N LYS A 2 -5.22 15.06 21.29
CA LYS A 2 -5.02 16.19 20.36
C LYS A 2 -4.41 15.72 19.03
N LEU A 3 -5.24 15.39 18.03
CA LEU A 3 -4.83 15.01 16.68
C LEU A 3 -4.61 16.23 15.77
N SER A 4 -3.55 16.21 14.95
CA SER A 4 -3.25 17.23 13.94
C SER A 4 -3.38 16.64 12.55
N PHE A 5 -4.18 17.28 11.68
CA PHE A 5 -4.44 16.86 10.30
C PHE A 5 -3.81 17.86 9.32
N VAL A 6 -3.13 17.36 8.29
CA VAL A 6 -2.57 18.15 7.19
C VAL A 6 -3.02 17.54 5.87
N ALA A 7 -3.67 18.34 5.03
CA ALA A 7 -4.05 17.96 3.67
C ALA A 7 -2.84 18.15 2.74
N ALA A 8 -2.42 17.08 2.07
CA ALA A 8 -1.30 17.12 1.11
C ALA A 8 -1.81 16.76 -0.29
N GLY A 9 -1.87 17.78 -1.15
CA GLY A 9 -2.13 17.65 -2.58
C GLY A 9 -0.99 16.92 -3.29
N GLY A 10 -1.36 16.01 -4.20
CA GLY A 10 -0.44 15.16 -4.93
C GLY A 10 0.23 15.86 -6.12
N ALA A 11 1.41 15.35 -6.47
CA ALA A 11 1.96 15.42 -7.81
C ALA A 11 2.81 14.16 -8.03
N GLY A 12 2.47 13.43 -9.09
CA GLY A 12 3.00 12.10 -9.37
C GLY A 12 4.40 12.11 -9.99
N ARG A 13 4.96 10.89 -10.09
CA ARG A 13 6.02 10.52 -11.02
C ARG A 13 5.97 9.00 -11.27
N ARG A 14 5.99 8.63 -12.55
CA ARG A 14 6.04 7.27 -13.10
C ARG A 14 7.49 6.77 -13.23
N LEU A 15 7.62 5.49 -13.63
CA LEU A 15 8.79 4.70 -14.11
C LEU A 15 9.31 3.73 -13.04
N SER A 16 9.58 2.43 -13.23
CA SER A 16 9.41 1.40 -14.27
C SER A 16 9.75 0.04 -13.59
N PRO A 17 9.36 -1.13 -14.12
CA PRO A 17 9.58 -2.44 -13.48
C PRO A 17 10.92 -3.05 -13.90
N LEU A 18 11.65 -3.73 -13.00
CA LEU A 18 12.73 -4.65 -13.39
C LEU A 18 13.07 -5.68 -12.29
N ALA A 19 12.95 -6.94 -12.70
CA ALA A 19 13.70 -8.13 -12.29
C ALA A 19 13.71 -8.52 -10.80
N GLY A 20 12.90 -9.53 -10.49
CA GLY A 20 12.99 -10.31 -9.26
C GLY A 20 14.19 -11.25 -9.23
N ALA A 21 14.65 -11.52 -8.02
CA ALA A 21 15.42 -12.69 -7.66
C ALA A 21 14.92 -13.15 -6.27
N LEU A 22 14.01 -14.10 -6.26
CA LEU A 22 13.52 -14.79 -5.07
C LEU A 22 14.54 -15.86 -4.67
N ALA A 23 15.29 -15.61 -3.60
CA ALA A 23 15.98 -16.67 -2.87
C ALA A 23 15.11 -17.05 -1.66
N ILE A 24 14.37 -18.15 -1.78
CA ILE A 24 13.56 -18.70 -0.68
C ILE A 24 14.41 -19.73 0.04
N THR A 25 14.95 -19.36 1.19
CA THR A 25 15.43 -20.32 2.20
C THR A 25 14.23 -20.73 3.06
N LEU A 26 13.70 -21.94 2.81
CA LEU A 26 12.72 -22.57 3.71
C LEU A 26 13.43 -23.00 4.99
N TRP A 27 12.97 -22.47 6.13
CA TRP A 27 13.21 -23.11 7.42
C TRP A 27 11.90 -23.74 7.91
N SER A 28 11.91 -25.06 7.99
CA SER A 28 10.82 -25.88 8.52
C SER A 28 10.66 -25.63 10.03
N GLY A 29 9.49 -25.15 10.43
CA GLY A 29 9.06 -25.05 11.83
C GLY A 29 7.78 -25.86 12.02
N LEU A 30 7.95 -27.03 12.64
CA LEU A 30 6.94 -28.04 12.93
C LEU A 30 6.08 -27.66 14.15
N ALA A 31 4.85 -28.21 14.17
CA ALA A 31 3.95 -28.41 15.32
C ALA A 31 2.87 -27.33 15.58
N ALA A 32 1.62 -27.65 15.21
CA ALA A 32 0.64 -28.17 16.16
C ALA A 32 -0.64 -28.56 15.41
N SER A 33 -1.09 -29.78 15.67
CA SER A 33 -2.22 -30.43 15.03
C SER A 33 -3.53 -29.92 15.64
N SER A 34 -4.47 -29.48 14.81
CA SER A 34 -5.90 -29.50 15.12
C SER A 34 -6.62 -30.13 13.94
N SER A 35 -7.16 -31.32 14.20
CA SER A 35 -7.91 -32.15 13.26
C SER A 35 -9.17 -31.41 12.80
N VAL A 36 -9.17 -30.96 11.55
CA VAL A 36 -10.37 -30.54 10.84
C VAL A 36 -10.57 -31.45 9.63
N SER A 37 -11.77 -32.01 9.57
CA SER A 37 -12.23 -33.12 8.73
C SER A 37 -11.88 -32.98 7.24
N SER A 38 -11.27 -34.04 6.70
CA SER A 38 -10.57 -34.10 5.41
C SER A 38 -11.44 -34.33 4.16
N SER A 39 -12.76 -34.16 4.21
CA SER A 39 -13.65 -34.53 3.09
C SER A 39 -14.08 -33.38 2.17
N LEU A 40 -13.87 -32.11 2.54
CA LEU A 40 -14.36 -30.96 1.75
C LEU A 40 -13.30 -30.33 0.82
N VAL A 41 -12.00 -30.52 1.12
CA VAL A 41 -10.91 -29.90 0.34
C VAL A 41 -10.61 -30.67 -0.96
N ALA A 42 -10.94 -31.96 -1.02
CA ALA A 42 -10.70 -32.80 -2.20
C ALA A 42 -11.66 -32.49 -3.38
N GLN A 43 -12.82 -31.87 -3.11
CA GLN A 43 -13.80 -31.56 -4.15
C GLN A 43 -13.44 -30.25 -4.90
N ALA A 44 -12.90 -29.24 -4.20
CA ALA A 44 -12.65 -27.92 -4.77
C ALA A 44 -11.45 -27.85 -5.76
N LEU A 45 -10.53 -28.82 -5.70
CA LEU A 45 -9.35 -28.85 -6.57
C LEU A 45 -9.59 -29.54 -7.93
N ARG A 46 -10.74 -30.20 -8.14
CA ARG A 46 -11.06 -30.82 -9.43
C ARG A 46 -11.72 -29.85 -10.41
N ASP A 47 -12.53 -28.90 -9.94
CA ASP A 47 -13.24 -27.97 -10.81
C ASP A 47 -12.37 -26.84 -11.39
N ALA A 48 -11.19 -26.58 -10.82
CA ALA A 48 -10.31 -25.49 -11.27
C ALA A 48 -9.44 -25.82 -12.49
N SER A 49 -9.37 -27.08 -12.93
CA SER A 49 -8.43 -27.53 -13.98
C SER A 49 -9.05 -27.72 -15.38
N ALA A 50 -10.36 -27.48 -15.54
CA ALA A 50 -11.07 -27.72 -16.80
C ALA A 50 -11.32 -26.48 -17.68
N ALA A 51 -10.91 -25.27 -17.27
CA ALA A 51 -11.25 -24.01 -17.96
C ALA A 51 -10.13 -23.37 -18.79
N ALA A 52 -8.96 -24.02 -18.92
CA ALA A 52 -7.76 -23.41 -19.52
C ALA A 52 -7.31 -24.02 -20.86
N ALA A 53 -8.25 -24.51 -21.68
CA ALA A 53 -7.94 -25.15 -22.97
C ALA A 53 -8.90 -24.71 -24.08
N ALA A 54 -8.95 -23.41 -24.39
CA ALA A 54 -9.50 -22.92 -25.66
C ALA A 54 -9.04 -21.48 -25.92
N GLN A 55 -7.97 -21.33 -26.71
CA GLN A 55 -7.79 -20.26 -27.71
C GLN A 55 -6.36 -20.33 -28.27
N ASN A 56 -6.15 -21.20 -29.27
CA ASN A 56 -5.02 -21.11 -30.17
C ASN A 56 -5.58 -21.16 -31.59
N GLY A 57 -5.73 -20.01 -32.22
CA GLY A 57 -6.27 -19.83 -33.57
C GLY A 57 -5.46 -18.78 -34.29
N ILE A 58 -4.38 -19.21 -34.95
CA ILE A 58 -3.51 -18.42 -35.81
C ILE A 58 -4.21 -18.30 -37.17
N GLY A 59 -4.80 -17.14 -37.44
CA GLY A 59 -5.38 -16.78 -38.73
C GLY A 59 -4.40 -15.93 -39.54
N VAL A 60 -3.96 -16.48 -40.66
CA VAL A 60 -3.15 -15.85 -41.71
C VAL A 60 -4.07 -15.00 -42.61
N GLY A 61 -3.56 -13.84 -43.06
CA GLY A 61 -4.05 -13.14 -44.24
C GLY A 61 -4.68 -11.78 -43.95
N ASP A 62 -3.96 -10.70 -44.24
CA ASP A 62 -4.15 -9.88 -45.44
C ASP A 62 -3.40 -8.56 -45.25
N GLU A 63 -2.61 -8.20 -46.26
CA GLU A 63 -1.77 -7.00 -46.32
C GLU A 63 -2.62 -5.77 -46.63
N PRO A 64 -2.68 -4.74 -45.76
CA PRO A 64 -3.24 -3.45 -46.13
C PRO A 64 -2.11 -2.52 -46.57
N THR A 65 -2.21 -2.11 -47.83
CA THR A 65 -1.44 -1.05 -48.49
C THR A 65 -1.32 0.23 -47.64
N PRO A 66 -0.21 0.99 -47.74
CA PRO A 66 -0.03 2.21 -46.97
C PRO A 66 -0.91 3.36 -47.49
N PRO A 67 -1.80 3.95 -46.67
CA PRO A 67 -2.44 5.20 -47.02
C PRO A 67 -1.45 6.37 -46.86
N LYS A 68 -1.50 7.26 -47.86
CA LYS A 68 -0.74 8.50 -48.00
C LYS A 68 -0.74 9.33 -46.71
N HIS A 69 0.43 9.82 -46.32
CA HIS A 69 0.58 10.84 -45.28
C HIS A 69 -0.02 12.17 -45.75
N GLU A 70 -1.29 12.40 -45.45
CA GLU A 70 -1.89 13.73 -45.48
C GLU A 70 -1.68 14.37 -44.10
N ARG A 71 -0.78 15.36 -44.06
CA ARG A 71 -0.51 16.18 -42.87
C ARG A 71 -1.72 17.09 -42.66
N ALA A 72 -2.69 16.63 -41.86
CA ALA A 72 -3.71 17.50 -41.31
C ALA A 72 -3.15 18.18 -40.06
N ASP A 73 -2.70 19.41 -40.26
CA ASP A 73 -2.49 20.41 -39.23
C ASP A 73 -3.85 20.70 -38.56
N THR A 74 -4.06 20.19 -37.35
CA THR A 74 -5.17 20.61 -36.49
C THR A 74 -4.66 20.72 -35.06
N GLY A 75 -3.86 21.77 -34.85
CA GLY A 75 -3.66 22.34 -33.53
C GLY A 75 -5.01 22.77 -32.96
N GLY A 76 -5.51 22.01 -31.99
CA GLY A 76 -6.80 22.27 -31.36
C GLY A 76 -7.00 21.31 -30.20
N GLY A 77 -6.08 21.36 -29.22
CA GLY A 77 -6.14 20.57 -28.00
C GLY A 77 -7.37 20.90 -27.16
N ALA A 78 -8.52 20.32 -27.51
CA ALA A 78 -9.67 20.23 -26.64
C ALA A 78 -9.24 19.34 -25.46
N LYS A 79 -8.90 19.98 -24.33
CA LYS A 79 -8.73 19.28 -23.06
C LYS A 79 -10.02 18.47 -22.82
N PRO A 80 -9.99 17.13 -22.69
CA PRO A 80 -11.19 16.40 -22.37
C PRO A 80 -11.73 16.95 -21.05
N LYS A 81 -12.90 17.58 -21.10
CA LYS A 81 -13.64 18.00 -19.91
C LYS A 81 -14.06 16.71 -19.22
N LEU A 82 -13.30 16.33 -18.20
CA LEU A 82 -13.63 15.21 -17.33
C LEU A 82 -15.00 15.54 -16.73
N LEU A 83 -16.05 14.88 -17.22
CA LEU A 83 -17.37 14.95 -16.62
C LEU A 83 -17.20 14.37 -15.22
N ALA A 84 -17.30 15.24 -14.21
CA ALA A 84 -17.29 14.84 -12.81
C ALA A 84 -18.34 13.75 -12.63
N ALA A 85 -17.90 12.55 -12.25
CA ALA A 85 -18.81 11.51 -11.79
C ALA A 85 -19.64 12.10 -10.63
N PRO A 86 -20.94 11.78 -10.53
CA PRO A 86 -21.78 12.27 -9.44
C PRO A 86 -21.13 11.88 -8.11
N SER A 87 -20.82 12.88 -7.29
CA SER A 87 -20.20 12.78 -5.97
C SER A 87 -21.16 12.05 -5.02
N SER A 88 -21.00 10.75 -4.90
CA SER A 88 -21.66 9.97 -3.86
C SER A 88 -20.97 10.26 -2.52
N LEU A 89 -21.38 11.35 -1.85
CA LEU A 89 -20.86 11.83 -0.56
C LEU A 89 -19.38 12.23 -0.64
N GLU A 90 -19.07 13.53 -0.47
CA GLU A 90 -17.72 14.09 -0.57
C GLU A 90 -16.77 13.39 0.43
N ARG A 91 -15.99 12.41 -0.07
CA ARG A 91 -14.90 11.78 0.66
C ARG A 91 -13.61 12.47 0.27
N ALA A 92 -12.81 12.81 1.27
CA ALA A 92 -11.56 13.50 1.12
C ALA A 92 -10.41 12.68 1.71
N ARG A 93 -9.21 12.98 1.22
CA ARG A 93 -7.98 12.37 1.70
C ARG A 93 -7.51 13.06 2.98
N HIS A 94 -7.55 12.33 4.09
CA HIS A 94 -7.10 12.81 5.40
C HIS A 94 -5.81 12.13 5.84
N THR A 95 -4.85 12.93 6.30
CA THR A 95 -3.63 12.43 6.93
C THR A 95 -3.84 12.32 8.43
N VAL A 96 -3.80 11.09 8.96
CA VAL A 96 -3.88 10.81 10.40
C VAL A 96 -2.47 10.58 10.93
N VAL A 97 -1.97 11.48 11.77
CA VAL A 97 -0.67 11.36 12.43
C VAL A 97 -0.81 10.59 13.74
N LEU A 98 0.00 9.54 13.90
CA LEU A 98 0.03 8.69 15.09
C LEU A 98 1.10 9.16 16.08
N ARG A 99 0.96 8.77 17.35
CA ARG A 99 1.79 9.26 18.46
C ARG A 99 3.18 8.66 18.52
N ASP A 100 3.36 7.41 18.09
CA ASP A 100 4.65 6.76 18.18
C ASP A 100 5.70 7.45 17.30
N ALA A 101 6.93 7.47 17.77
CA ALA A 101 8.03 8.14 17.08
C ALA A 101 8.27 7.53 15.69
N PRO A 102 8.45 8.35 14.64
CA PRO A 102 8.87 7.85 13.33
C PRO A 102 10.29 7.27 13.41
N LEU A 103 10.67 6.43 12.44
CA LEU A 103 12.00 5.81 12.38
C LEU A 103 13.13 6.85 12.47
N ALA A 104 12.97 8.02 11.85
CA ALA A 104 13.96 9.08 11.83
C ALA A 104 14.26 9.71 13.21
N SER A 105 13.30 9.66 14.14
CA SER A 105 13.39 10.30 15.46
C SER A 105 13.35 9.32 16.62
N TYR A 106 13.27 8.02 16.35
CA TYR A 106 13.24 7.01 17.39
C TYR A 106 14.60 6.89 18.07
N ASP A 107 14.59 6.94 19.40
CA ASP A 107 15.78 7.04 20.26
C ASP A 107 16.09 5.74 21.02
N GLY A 108 15.24 4.72 20.92
CA GLY A 108 15.39 3.49 21.70
C GLY A 108 14.54 3.44 22.98
N SER A 109 13.60 4.37 23.18
CA SER A 109 12.78 4.43 24.39
C SER A 109 11.83 3.24 24.62
N LEU A 110 11.54 2.41 23.61
CA LEU A 110 10.64 1.25 23.75
C LEU A 110 11.39 0.01 24.25
N ASN A 111 10.84 -0.61 25.30
CA ASN A 111 11.36 -1.87 25.82
C ASN A 111 11.33 -2.97 24.73
N GLY A 112 12.44 -3.69 24.56
CA GLY A 112 12.61 -4.68 23.48
C GLY A 112 13.01 -4.09 22.12
N TYR A 113 13.11 -2.77 21.99
CA TYR A 113 13.54 -2.09 20.76
C TYR A 113 14.71 -1.13 21.07
N PRO A 114 15.97 -1.58 20.92
CA PRO A 114 17.12 -0.74 21.25
C PRO A 114 17.22 0.47 20.32
N THR A 115 18.07 1.43 20.70
CA THR A 115 18.43 2.57 19.85
C THR A 115 18.90 2.08 18.48
N LEU A 116 18.44 2.77 17.44
CA LEU A 116 18.75 2.41 16.06
C LEU A 116 20.23 2.70 15.76
N PRO A 117 20.96 1.77 15.13
CA PRO A 117 22.32 2.01 14.71
C PRO A 117 22.35 3.15 13.68
N ARG A 118 23.47 3.87 13.65
CA ARG A 118 23.72 4.93 12.70
C ARG A 118 24.85 4.50 11.78
N ASN A 119 24.81 4.93 10.53
CA ASN A 119 25.88 4.63 9.59
C ASN A 119 27.19 5.28 10.08
N GLU A 120 28.24 4.49 10.19
CA GLU A 120 29.53 4.94 10.71
C GLU A 120 30.39 5.63 9.65
N SER A 121 30.10 5.38 8.36
CA SER A 121 30.88 5.90 7.23
C SER A 121 30.02 6.09 5.97
N GLY A 122 30.60 6.76 4.96
CA GLY A 122 29.98 7.04 3.67
C GLY A 122 29.07 8.27 3.65
N ALA A 123 28.37 8.49 2.54
CA ALA A 123 27.53 9.67 2.32
C ALA A 123 26.36 9.83 3.33
N ASN A 124 26.04 8.76 4.07
CA ASN A 124 24.97 8.73 5.06
C ASN A 124 25.49 8.67 6.51
N GLN A 125 26.78 8.97 6.73
CA GLN A 125 27.39 8.96 8.06
C GLN A 125 26.56 9.78 9.07
N GLY A 126 26.34 9.20 10.25
CA GLY A 126 25.55 9.81 11.33
C GLY A 126 24.02 9.74 11.16
N ARG A 127 23.52 9.30 10.00
CA ARG A 127 22.09 9.01 9.79
C ARG A 127 21.74 7.61 10.31
N VAL A 128 20.49 7.42 10.71
CA VAL A 128 19.95 6.10 11.07
C VAL A 128 20.17 5.11 9.92
N ASP A 129 20.70 3.93 10.24
CA ASP A 129 20.79 2.82 9.30
C ASP A 129 19.42 2.15 9.18
N VAL A 130 18.69 2.55 8.13
CA VAL A 130 17.37 2.01 7.79
C VAL A 130 17.39 0.54 7.37
N ASN A 131 18.55 0.00 7.02
CA ASN A 131 18.71 -1.39 6.58
C ASN A 131 19.05 -2.34 7.73
N SER A 132 19.40 -1.81 8.90
CA SER A 132 19.71 -2.60 10.08
C SER A 132 18.53 -3.49 10.51
N SER A 133 18.85 -4.62 11.13
CA SER A 133 17.84 -5.53 11.69
C SER A 133 16.96 -4.83 12.73
N ALA A 134 17.54 -3.95 13.55
CA ALA A 134 16.82 -3.13 14.53
C ALA A 134 15.82 -2.16 13.86
N ALA A 135 16.22 -1.49 12.77
CA ALA A 135 15.33 -0.61 12.02
C ALA A 135 14.15 -1.37 11.41
N ARG A 136 14.41 -2.54 10.81
CA ARG A 136 13.35 -3.39 10.25
C ARG A 136 12.40 -3.91 11.34
N ALA A 137 12.92 -4.33 12.48
CA ALA A 137 12.11 -4.75 13.62
C ALA A 137 11.19 -3.61 14.10
N TYR A 138 11.72 -2.40 14.21
CA TYR A 138 10.92 -1.23 14.59
C TYR A 138 9.87 -0.84 13.54
N LEU A 139 10.20 -0.93 12.24
CA LEU A 139 9.24 -0.70 11.16
C LEU A 139 8.08 -1.72 11.19
N ASN A 140 8.36 -2.98 11.54
CA ASN A 140 7.33 -4.01 11.71
C ASN A 140 6.41 -3.69 12.90
N LEU A 141 6.97 -3.19 14.01
CA LEU A 141 6.16 -2.72 15.15
C LEU A 141 5.23 -1.58 14.74
N LEU A 142 5.76 -0.57 14.03
CA LEU A 142 4.98 0.56 13.54
C LEU A 142 3.84 0.09 12.62
N GLU A 143 4.11 -0.88 11.75
CA GLU A 143 3.10 -1.47 10.88
C GLU A 143 1.99 -2.17 11.66
N GLN A 144 2.34 -2.99 12.66
CA GLN A 144 1.37 -3.65 13.51
C GLN A 144 0.49 -2.64 14.25
N LYS A 145 1.08 -1.57 14.79
CA LYS A 145 0.34 -0.49 15.45
C LYS A 145 -0.58 0.26 14.49
N GLN A 146 -0.13 0.52 13.26
CA GLN A 146 -0.94 1.15 12.23
C GLN A 146 -2.13 0.26 11.82
N ASN A 147 -1.90 -1.04 11.61
CA ASN A 147 -2.96 -1.99 11.29
C ASN A 147 -3.97 -2.13 12.43
N ALA A 148 -3.51 -2.17 13.68
CA ALA A 148 -4.37 -2.16 14.86
C ALA A 148 -5.20 -0.87 14.95
N PHE A 149 -4.60 0.28 14.61
CA PHE A 149 -5.31 1.54 14.51
C PHE A 149 -6.39 1.50 13.42
N LEU A 150 -6.08 1.01 12.22
CA LEU A 150 -7.05 0.91 11.12
C LEU A 150 -8.22 0.00 11.47
N ALA A 151 -7.95 -1.15 12.11
CA ALA A 151 -9.00 -2.07 12.56
C ALA A 151 -9.93 -1.39 13.57
N ALA A 152 -9.38 -0.74 14.58
CA ALA A 152 -10.15 -0.03 15.60
C ALA A 152 -10.93 1.15 15.01
N ALA A 153 -10.29 1.94 14.15
CA ALA A 153 -10.91 3.06 13.45
C ALA A 153 -12.06 2.57 12.56
N GLY A 154 -11.88 1.44 11.88
CA GLY A 154 -12.90 0.82 11.04
C GLY A 154 -14.13 0.40 11.83
N THR A 155 -13.95 -0.22 13.00
CA THR A 155 -15.07 -0.54 13.90
C THR A 155 -15.83 0.72 14.33
N GLN A 156 -15.11 1.82 14.60
CA GLN A 156 -15.73 3.08 15.03
C GLN A 156 -16.56 3.74 13.93
N VAL A 157 -16.07 3.75 12.68
CA VAL A 157 -16.80 4.33 11.54
C VAL A 157 -17.82 3.37 10.92
N GLY A 158 -17.89 2.12 11.40
CA GLY A 158 -18.83 1.11 10.92
C GLY A 158 -18.47 0.49 9.56
N ARG A 159 -17.22 0.61 9.10
CA ARG A 159 -16.73 -0.01 7.85
C ARG A 159 -15.25 -0.35 7.90
N ALA A 160 -14.81 -1.28 7.06
CA ALA A 160 -13.38 -1.54 6.91
C ALA A 160 -12.67 -0.30 6.32
N LEU A 161 -11.59 0.13 6.96
CA LEU A 161 -10.72 1.20 6.49
C LEU A 161 -9.42 0.62 5.95
N THR A 162 -9.01 1.10 4.78
CA THR A 162 -7.74 0.75 4.14
C THR A 162 -6.93 2.03 3.95
N ALA A 163 -5.64 1.98 4.29
CA ALA A 163 -4.75 3.10 4.03
C ALA A 163 -4.37 3.17 2.55
N ASP A 164 -4.53 4.37 1.96
CA ASP A 164 -4.06 4.66 0.59
C ASP A 164 -2.53 4.77 0.59
N VAL A 165 -1.99 5.45 1.61
CA VAL A 165 -0.55 5.63 1.81
C VAL A 165 -0.21 5.49 3.28
N THR A 166 0.91 4.83 3.55
CA THR A 166 1.44 4.62 4.90
C THR A 166 2.80 5.29 5.03
N LEU A 167 2.94 6.18 6.00
CA LEU A 167 4.15 6.95 6.31
C LEU A 167 4.74 6.44 7.62
N ARG A 168 6.02 6.04 7.60
CA ARG A 168 6.72 5.46 8.77
C ARG A 168 8.14 5.99 8.99
N HIS A 169 8.77 6.53 7.95
CA HIS A 169 10.17 6.92 7.99
C HIS A 169 10.38 8.31 8.60
N ALA A 170 9.78 9.35 7.98
CA ALA A 170 9.91 10.74 8.42
C ALA A 170 8.81 11.15 9.41
N VAL A 171 7.60 10.64 9.20
CA VAL A 171 6.44 10.83 10.06
C VAL A 171 5.73 9.49 10.20
N ASN A 172 5.15 9.24 11.36
CA ASN A 172 4.30 8.08 11.59
C ASN A 172 2.83 8.49 11.32
N ALA A 173 2.33 8.17 10.14
CA ALA A 173 0.99 8.59 9.72
C ALA A 173 0.37 7.63 8.69
N VAL A 174 -0.95 7.61 8.63
CA VAL A 174 -1.72 6.90 7.60
C VAL A 174 -2.61 7.89 6.86
N ILE A 175 -2.71 7.73 5.55
CA ILE A 175 -3.55 8.55 4.69
C ILE A 175 -4.80 7.73 4.34
N LEU A 176 -5.96 8.24 4.70
CA LEU A 176 -7.26 7.56 4.58
C LEU A 176 -8.22 8.38 3.74
N ASP A 177 -9.11 7.69 3.03
CA ASP A 177 -10.27 8.29 2.37
C ASP A 177 -11.47 8.25 3.33
N LEU A 178 -11.83 9.40 3.86
CA LEU A 178 -12.88 9.55 4.88
C LEU A 178 -13.87 10.63 4.45
N SER A 179 -15.12 10.50 4.88
CA SER A 179 -16.05 11.64 4.87
C SER A 179 -15.78 12.56 6.07
N ASP A 180 -16.28 13.79 6.04
CA ASP A 180 -16.12 14.75 7.14
C ASP A 180 -16.64 14.19 8.48
N ALA A 181 -17.77 13.48 8.46
CA ALA A 181 -18.36 12.87 9.66
C ALA A 181 -17.46 11.76 10.24
N GLU A 182 -16.86 10.92 9.38
CA GLU A 182 -15.92 9.88 9.80
C GLU A 182 -14.62 10.49 10.35
N ALA A 183 -14.10 11.53 9.69
CA ALA A 183 -12.92 12.24 10.15
C ALA A 183 -13.16 12.91 11.52
N GLN A 184 -14.36 13.46 11.75
CA GLN A 184 -14.73 14.04 13.04
C GLN A 184 -14.84 12.98 14.14
N ALA A 185 -15.48 11.83 13.85
CA ALA A 185 -15.52 10.73 14.81
C ALA A 185 -14.10 10.27 15.22
N LEU A 186 -13.17 10.16 14.28
CA LEU A 186 -11.78 9.77 14.59
C LEU A 186 -11.02 10.85 15.37
N ARG A 187 -11.37 12.13 15.21
CA ARG A 187 -10.79 13.25 15.98
C ARG A 187 -11.15 13.19 17.46
N GLU A 188 -12.37 12.78 17.78
CA GLU A 188 -12.87 12.71 19.15
C GLU A 188 -12.21 11.58 19.97
N ARG A 189 -11.54 10.63 19.31
CA ARG A 189 -10.85 9.50 19.95
C ARG A 189 -9.51 9.86 20.58
N GLY A 190 -8.82 10.92 20.16
CA GLY A 190 -7.37 11.02 20.32
C GLY A 190 -6.81 12.40 20.57
#